data_AF-A0A928RJW9-F1
#
_entry.id   AF-A0A928RJW9-F1
#
_cell.length_a   1.000
_cell.length_b   1.000
_cell.length_c   1.000
_cell.angle_alpha   90.00
_cell.angle_beta   90.00
_cell.angle_gamma   90.00
#
_symmetry.space_group_name_H-M   'P 1'
#
loop_
_entity.id
_entity.type
_entity.pdbx_description
1 polymer ?
#
loop_
_entity_poly.entity_id
_entity_poly.type
_entity_poly.pdbx_seq_one_letter_code
_entity_poly.pdbx_strand_id
1 'polypeptide(L)'
;MKKCPFCGEHIEDNANFCIYCMTSLDEKTKVAATVATTKKRILLTVLLFLAFLSVIVTIILILPGKTPNDSGTTDTLIGVTPSANPTGTSKPINLTKSPGIPETDDLTGVNGNGPNFTNSGAFSTPIKKPTETIRPSYATMGNLPIETDNHYKPTPTTTNVITSTPTSTKKSTAKPTVSTTATKVPTSTPSATDSGNIPSISTSTNVGDIIKFGQYEQDNNTSNGKEDIEWIVLAKENNRILVISKYALDSQPYNTSAGYFSWDSCTLRAWLNDTFLNNAFTSAEKNKIPAVTIIPEDNGFKTNDKVFLLSTSEANKYFSSDNARMCYATSYAKAQGVFIRSDNESVYWWLRTSGYIQKYATCVYYNGFIFEFGESVSIRGHAVRPAMWITLG
;
A
#
# COMPACT_ATOMS: atom_id res chain seq x y z
N MET A 1 -32.45 26.24 8.27
CA MET A 1 -31.08 25.74 8.42
C MET A 1 -31.02 24.91 9.68
N LYS A 2 -30.50 23.69 9.59
CA LYS A 2 -30.29 22.78 10.73
C LYS A 2 -28.84 22.83 11.17
N LYS A 3 -28.54 22.35 12.38
CA LYS A 3 -27.14 22.11 12.81
C LYS A 3 -26.68 20.72 12.39
N CYS A 4 -25.43 20.61 11.98
CA CYS A 4 -24.78 19.33 11.73
C CYS A 4 -24.68 18.54 13.05
N PRO A 5 -25.15 17.28 13.10
CA PRO A 5 -25.12 16.47 14.32
C PRO A 5 -23.72 15.95 14.71
N PHE A 6 -22.68 16.30 13.93
CA PHE A 6 -21.28 15.89 14.16
C PHE A 6 -20.40 17.06 14.63
N CYS A 7 -20.40 18.20 13.90
CA CYS A 7 -19.60 19.38 14.25
C CYS A 7 -20.39 20.58 14.80
N GLY A 8 -21.73 20.53 14.80
CA GLY A 8 -22.58 21.62 15.29
C GLY A 8 -22.81 22.79 14.32
N GLU A 9 -22.13 22.82 13.18
CA GLU A 9 -22.23 23.93 12.21
C GLU A 9 -23.56 24.00 11.46
N HIS A 10 -23.92 25.20 10.99
CA HIS A 10 -25.19 25.43 10.29
C HIS A 10 -25.14 24.98 8.83
N ILE A 11 -26.18 24.26 8.41
CA ILE A 11 -26.32 23.66 7.07
C ILE A 11 -27.76 23.77 6.57
N GLU A 12 -27.97 23.57 5.26
CA GLU A 12 -29.32 23.56 4.66
C GLU A 12 -30.17 22.42 5.22
N ASP A 13 -31.48 22.63 5.35
CA ASP A 13 -32.37 21.68 6.04
C ASP A 13 -32.49 20.33 5.31
N ASN A 14 -32.36 20.35 3.99
CA ASN A 14 -32.31 19.22 3.07
C ASN A 14 -30.88 18.69 2.80
N ALA A 15 -29.83 19.23 3.44
CA ALA A 15 -28.47 18.74 3.21
C ALA A 15 -28.29 17.31 3.75
N ASN A 16 -27.75 16.41 2.91
CA ASN A 16 -27.38 15.04 3.28
C ASN A 16 -25.87 14.88 3.59
N PHE A 17 -25.11 15.96 3.46
CA PHE A 17 -23.67 16.02 3.67
C PHE A 17 -23.31 17.34 4.34
N CYS A 18 -22.38 17.34 5.31
CA CYS A 18 -21.88 18.55 5.93
C CYS A 18 -20.51 18.92 5.37
N ILE A 19 -20.44 20.03 4.62
CA ILE A 19 -19.19 20.54 4.02
C ILE A 19 -18.12 20.97 5.04
N TYR A 20 -18.50 21.19 6.31
CA TYR A 20 -17.58 21.66 7.36
C TYR A 20 -16.85 20.53 8.10
N CYS A 21 -17.39 19.31 8.07
CA CYS A 21 -16.76 18.12 8.68
C CYS A 21 -16.74 16.90 7.75
N MET A 22 -17.04 17.12 6.46
CA MET A 22 -17.04 16.14 5.36
C MET A 22 -17.82 14.84 5.64
N THR A 23 -18.84 14.89 6.50
CA THR A 23 -19.61 13.71 6.93
C THR A 23 -20.97 13.63 6.21
N SER A 24 -21.34 12.43 5.73
CA SER A 24 -22.74 12.14 5.35
C SER A 24 -23.62 12.11 6.59
N LEU A 25 -24.84 12.64 6.46
CA LEU A 25 -25.82 12.72 7.54
C LEU A 25 -26.80 11.55 7.53
N ASP A 26 -26.68 10.67 6.53
CA ASP A 26 -27.62 9.59 6.22
C ASP A 26 -27.41 8.34 7.10
N GLU A 27 -26.30 8.29 7.83
CA GLU A 27 -25.78 7.05 8.43
C GLU A 27 -26.59 6.55 9.65
N LYS A 28 -27.25 7.46 10.39
CA LYS A 28 -27.97 7.13 11.63
C LYS A 28 -29.12 6.13 11.44
N THR A 29 -29.80 6.11 10.29
CA THR A 29 -30.88 5.15 10.01
C THR A 29 -30.38 3.73 9.81
N LYS A 30 -29.20 3.55 9.20
CA LYS A 30 -28.58 2.22 9.00
C LYS A 30 -28.07 1.63 10.32
N VAL A 31 -27.35 2.42 11.13
CA VAL A 31 -26.76 1.94 12.39
C VAL A 31 -27.84 1.50 13.38
N ALA A 32 -28.91 2.29 13.55
CA ALA A 32 -29.99 1.97 14.48
C ALA A 32 -30.70 0.64 14.13
N ALA A 33 -30.99 0.40 12.85
CA ALA A 33 -31.62 -0.83 12.38
C ALA A 33 -30.74 -2.08 12.58
N THR A 34 -29.43 -1.96 12.31
CA THR A 34 -28.46 -3.05 12.49
C THR A 34 -28.24 -3.42 13.96
N VAL A 35 -28.22 -2.43 14.87
CA VAL A 35 -28.11 -2.68 16.31
C VAL A 35 -29.36 -3.37 16.86
N ALA A 36 -30.56 -2.95 16.43
CA ALA A 36 -31.83 -3.55 16.87
C ALA A 36 -31.97 -5.01 16.42
N THR A 37 -31.65 -5.30 15.16
CA THR A 37 -31.68 -6.68 14.61
C THR A 37 -30.61 -7.58 15.24
N THR A 38 -29.40 -7.06 15.49
CA THR A 38 -28.34 -7.80 16.20
C THR A 38 -28.75 -8.17 17.63
N LYS A 39 -29.28 -7.21 18.40
CA LYS A 39 -29.78 -7.48 19.77
C LYS A 39 -30.89 -8.55 19.78
N LYS A 40 -31.83 -8.49 18.82
CA LYS A 40 -32.92 -9.50 18.71
C LYS A 40 -32.39 -10.90 18.35
N ARG A 41 -31.34 -11.00 17.52
CA ARG A 41 -30.67 -12.27 17.22
C ARG A 41 -29.97 -12.86 18.45
N ILE A 42 -29.16 -12.06 19.16
CA ILE A 42 -28.43 -12.52 20.37
C ILE A 42 -29.40 -13.03 21.43
N LEU A 43 -30.49 -12.29 21.71
CA LEU A 43 -31.50 -12.71 22.69
C LEU A 43 -32.14 -14.06 22.33
N LEU A 44 -32.46 -14.28 21.05
CA LEU A 44 -33.01 -15.56 20.59
C LEU A 44 -32.01 -16.72 20.74
N THR A 45 -30.73 -16.50 20.41
CA THR A 45 -29.68 -17.52 20.59
C THR A 45 -29.48 -17.89 22.06
N VAL A 46 -29.50 -16.91 22.98
CA VAL A 46 -29.38 -17.18 24.42
C VAL A 46 -30.58 -17.97 24.94
N LEU A 47 -31.81 -17.62 24.54
CA LEU A 47 -33.02 -18.36 24.94
C LEU A 47 -33.00 -19.82 24.44
N LEU A 48 -32.58 -20.05 23.19
CA LEU A 48 -32.42 -21.41 22.64
C LEU A 48 -31.34 -22.22 23.37
N PHE A 49 -30.22 -21.59 23.74
CA PHE A 49 -29.15 -22.25 24.50
C PHE A 49 -29.57 -22.64 25.92
N LEU A 50 -30.32 -21.76 26.61
CA LEU A 50 -30.87 -22.06 27.94
C LEU A 50 -31.90 -23.20 27.88
N ALA A 51 -32.77 -23.22 26.86
CA ALA A 51 -33.70 -24.32 26.64
C ALA A 51 -32.97 -25.66 26.38
N PHE A 52 -31.91 -25.64 25.57
CA PHE A 52 -31.08 -26.82 25.28
C PHE A 52 -30.37 -27.36 26.53
N LEU A 53 -29.81 -26.49 27.38
CA LEU A 53 -29.24 -26.88 28.67
C LEU A 53 -30.28 -27.52 29.60
N SER A 54 -31.50 -26.98 29.66
CA SER A 54 -32.60 -27.56 30.45
C SER A 54 -32.94 -28.98 29.99
N VAL A 55 -32.94 -29.25 28.68
CA VAL A 55 -33.16 -30.60 28.13
C VAL A 55 -32.00 -31.53 28.49
N ILE A 56 -30.75 -31.08 28.38
CA ILE A 56 -29.57 -31.89 28.75
C ILE A 56 -29.61 -32.28 30.24
N VAL A 57 -29.86 -31.33 31.14
CA VAL A 57 -29.97 -31.61 32.58
C VAL A 57 -31.11 -32.60 32.87
N THR A 58 -32.23 -32.48 32.16
CA THR A 58 -33.37 -33.41 32.31
C THR A 58 -33.01 -34.83 31.85
N ILE A 59 -32.26 -34.97 30.74
CA ILE A 59 -31.81 -36.28 30.24
C ILE A 59 -30.81 -36.92 31.22
N ILE A 60 -29.84 -36.15 31.75
CA ILE A 60 -28.84 -36.64 32.71
C ILE A 60 -29.51 -37.17 33.99
N LEU A 61 -30.59 -36.55 34.44
CA LEU A 61 -31.33 -36.97 35.65
C LEU A 61 -32.27 -38.18 35.44
N ILE A 62 -32.53 -38.59 34.20
CA ILE A 62 -33.46 -39.68 33.87
C ILE A 62 -32.74 -40.99 33.51
N LEU A 63 -31.43 -40.95 33.20
CA LEU A 63 -30.64 -42.15 32.91
C LEU A 63 -30.18 -42.87 34.21
N PRO A 64 -30.65 -44.09 34.51
CA PRO A 64 -30.17 -44.85 35.66
C PRO A 64 -28.70 -45.25 35.44
N GLY A 65 -27.82 -44.82 36.35
CA GLY A 65 -26.38 -45.04 36.24
C GLY A 65 -26.00 -46.52 36.25
N LYS A 66 -25.36 -46.99 35.17
CA LYS A 66 -24.85 -48.36 35.04
C LYS A 66 -23.33 -48.36 35.22
N THR A 67 -22.86 -48.82 36.38
CA THR A 67 -21.43 -48.96 36.68
C THR A 67 -20.80 -50.09 35.86
N PRO A 68 -19.59 -49.91 35.31
CA PRO A 68 -18.86 -50.97 34.60
C PRO A 68 -18.16 -51.90 35.61
N ASN A 69 -18.38 -53.22 35.46
CA ASN A 69 -17.68 -54.27 36.20
C ASN A 69 -16.98 -55.25 35.23
N ASP A 70 -16.01 -55.99 35.77
CA ASP A 70 -14.85 -56.59 35.11
C ASP A 70 -14.99 -57.96 34.40
N SER A 71 -14.00 -58.23 33.52
CA SER A 71 -13.35 -59.55 33.26
C SER A 71 -14.02 -60.69 32.44
N GLY A 72 -13.16 -61.57 31.88
CA GLY A 72 -13.46 -62.75 31.01
C GLY A 72 -13.20 -62.46 29.53
N THR A 73 -12.22 -63.01 28.78
CA THR A 73 -11.46 -64.29 28.82
C THR A 73 -12.34 -65.53 28.60
N THR A 74 -12.02 -66.54 27.76
CA THR A 74 -10.83 -66.92 26.94
C THR A 74 -11.03 -66.61 25.42
N ASP A 75 -10.43 -67.18 24.35
CA ASP A 75 -9.51 -68.31 23.99
C ASP A 75 -8.72 -67.91 22.69
N THR A 76 -7.53 -68.39 22.26
CA THR A 76 -6.91 -69.74 22.04
C THR A 76 -7.30 -70.35 20.67
N LEU A 77 -6.44 -70.70 19.69
CA LEU A 77 -4.96 -70.69 19.53
C LEU A 77 -4.54 -70.94 18.03
N ILE A 78 -3.26 -70.71 17.67
CA ILE A 78 -2.55 -71.15 16.41
C ILE A 78 -3.02 -70.46 15.10
N GLY A 79 -2.18 -70.10 14.11
CA GLY A 79 -0.71 -70.10 13.99
C GLY A 79 -0.23 -70.38 12.53
N VAL A 80 1.08 -70.19 12.29
CA VAL A 80 1.84 -70.52 11.05
C VAL A 80 1.62 -69.64 9.81
N THR A 81 2.70 -68.94 9.40
CA THR A 81 2.96 -68.44 8.03
C THR A 81 3.87 -69.44 7.29
N PRO A 82 3.79 -69.61 5.95
CA PRO A 82 4.63 -68.74 5.09
C PRO A 82 4.11 -68.43 3.66
N SER A 83 4.57 -67.28 3.14
CA SER A 83 4.93 -66.95 1.75
C SER A 83 4.42 -67.83 0.57
N ALA A 84 3.58 -67.24 -0.28
CA ALA A 84 3.69 -67.34 -1.75
C ALA A 84 3.00 -66.17 -2.47
N ASN A 85 3.57 -65.73 -3.59
CA ASN A 85 2.92 -64.88 -4.61
C ASN A 85 2.85 -65.71 -5.90
N PRO A 86 1.75 -65.69 -6.67
CA PRO A 86 1.93 -65.18 -8.04
C PRO A 86 0.74 -64.38 -8.62
N THR A 87 1.11 -63.35 -9.38
CA THR A 87 0.43 -62.75 -10.56
C THR A 87 -1.03 -63.14 -10.88
N GLY A 88 -1.92 -62.13 -10.88
CA GLY A 88 -3.24 -62.18 -11.56
C GLY A 88 -3.58 -60.84 -12.21
N THR A 89 -4.04 -60.84 -13.46
CA THR A 89 -4.23 -59.63 -14.29
C THR A 89 -5.67 -59.16 -14.40
N SER A 90 -5.89 -57.84 -14.45
CA SER A 90 -7.05 -57.22 -15.13
C SER A 90 -6.72 -55.79 -15.59
N LYS A 91 -7.50 -55.25 -16.53
CA LYS A 91 -7.20 -54.02 -17.29
C LYS A 91 -7.87 -52.74 -16.72
N PRO A 92 -7.31 -51.55 -16.98
CA PRO A 92 -8.02 -50.28 -16.76
C PRO A 92 -9.15 -50.08 -17.79
N ILE A 93 -10.17 -49.31 -17.40
CA ILE A 93 -11.23 -48.82 -18.29
C ILE A 93 -10.80 -47.48 -18.89
N ASN A 94 -11.14 -47.24 -20.15
CA ASN A 94 -10.79 -46.04 -20.91
C ASN A 94 -12.06 -45.47 -21.58
N LEU A 95 -12.28 -44.16 -21.50
CA LEU A 95 -13.39 -43.48 -22.18
C LEU A 95 -12.88 -42.43 -23.16
N THR A 96 -13.27 -42.60 -24.42
CA THR A 96 -13.37 -41.54 -25.43
C THR A 96 -14.88 -41.25 -25.63
N LYS A 97 -15.36 -40.19 -26.29
CA LYS A 97 -14.74 -39.25 -27.25
C LYS A 97 -15.57 -37.95 -27.33
N SER A 98 -15.01 -36.88 -27.91
CA SER A 98 -15.74 -35.63 -28.28
C SER A 98 -16.32 -35.71 -29.71
N PRO A 99 -17.31 -34.86 -30.09
CA PRO A 99 -17.02 -33.63 -30.88
C PRO A 99 -17.88 -32.41 -30.42
N GLY A 100 -17.73 -31.15 -30.88
CA GLY A 100 -16.82 -30.43 -31.80
C GLY A 100 -17.38 -28.99 -32.02
N ILE A 101 -16.59 -27.89 -31.96
CA ILE A 101 -15.93 -27.17 -33.10
C ILE A 101 -16.95 -26.55 -34.10
N PRO A 102 -16.83 -25.26 -34.55
CA PRO A 102 -15.57 -24.52 -34.84
C PRO A 102 -15.43 -23.04 -34.39
N GLU A 103 -14.21 -22.51 -34.60
CA GLU A 103 -13.83 -21.08 -34.67
C GLU A 103 -13.87 -20.54 -36.12
N THR A 104 -13.75 -19.22 -36.29
CA THR A 104 -13.22 -18.41 -37.45
C THR A 104 -13.64 -16.94 -37.22
N ASP A 105 -12.98 -15.89 -37.69
CA ASP A 105 -11.56 -15.66 -38.05
C ASP A 105 -11.28 -14.13 -38.01
N ASP A 106 -10.01 -13.70 -38.07
CA ASP A 106 -9.59 -12.29 -38.13
C ASP A 106 -9.71 -11.68 -39.55
N LEU A 107 -10.23 -10.45 -39.68
CA LEU A 107 -10.01 -9.61 -40.88
C LEU A 107 -10.16 -8.09 -40.64
N THR A 108 -9.54 -7.33 -41.54
CA THR A 108 -9.20 -5.90 -41.41
C THR A 108 -10.16 -4.89 -42.06
N GLY A 109 -10.49 -3.82 -41.32
CA GLY A 109 -10.38 -2.43 -41.80
C GLY A 109 -11.51 -1.75 -42.63
N VAL A 110 -11.19 -0.51 -43.04
CA VAL A 110 -11.90 0.43 -43.95
C VAL A 110 -12.96 1.37 -43.33
N ASN A 111 -12.97 2.63 -43.83
CA ASN A 111 -13.84 3.74 -43.43
C ASN A 111 -15.25 3.66 -44.03
N GLY A 112 -16.24 4.31 -43.39
CA GLY A 112 -17.58 4.55 -43.98
C GLY A 112 -18.25 5.80 -43.40
N ASN A 113 -18.75 6.67 -44.28
CA ASN A 113 -19.47 7.89 -43.89
C ASN A 113 -20.88 7.57 -43.33
N GLY A 114 -21.42 8.44 -42.48
CA GLY A 114 -22.84 8.42 -42.10
C GLY A 114 -23.76 8.96 -43.20
N PRO A 115 -25.05 9.15 -42.87
CA PRO A 115 -25.59 10.51 -43.05
C PRO A 115 -26.40 11.02 -41.86
N ASN A 116 -26.42 12.34 -41.70
CA ASN A 116 -27.40 13.03 -40.86
C ASN A 116 -28.81 12.94 -41.47
N PHE A 117 -29.84 12.85 -40.63
CA PHE A 117 -31.19 13.29 -40.98
C PHE A 117 -31.64 14.38 -40.02
N THR A 118 -31.89 15.57 -40.57
CA THR A 118 -32.51 16.70 -39.87
C THR A 118 -34.02 16.55 -39.84
N ASN A 119 -34.66 16.93 -38.72
CA ASN A 119 -35.95 17.59 -38.84
C ASN A 119 -36.16 18.62 -37.72
N SER A 120 -37.08 19.56 -37.97
CA SER A 120 -37.36 20.73 -37.15
C SER A 120 -38.70 20.61 -36.42
N GLY A 121 -38.89 21.41 -35.36
CA GLY A 121 -40.16 21.47 -34.63
C GLY A 121 -40.10 22.42 -33.45
N ALA A 122 -40.52 23.68 -33.65
CA ALA A 122 -40.64 24.67 -32.59
C ALA A 122 -42.09 24.76 -32.09
N PHE A 123 -42.28 24.91 -30.78
CA PHE A 123 -43.53 25.35 -30.18
C PHE A 123 -43.25 26.34 -29.04
N SER A 124 -44.17 27.28 -28.81
CA SER A 124 -44.03 28.31 -27.78
C SER A 124 -45.40 28.75 -27.26
N THR A 125 -45.53 28.94 -25.95
CA THR A 125 -46.49 29.86 -25.31
C THR A 125 -46.18 30.01 -23.81
N PRO A 126 -46.57 31.11 -23.12
CA PRO A 126 -45.84 31.58 -21.94
C PRO A 126 -46.66 31.82 -20.65
N ILE A 127 -46.07 31.59 -19.45
CA ILE A 127 -46.61 32.09 -18.17
C ILE A 127 -45.50 32.65 -17.23
N LYS A 128 -45.70 33.92 -16.83
CA LYS A 128 -45.19 34.74 -15.69
C LYS A 128 -43.90 34.38 -14.91
N LYS A 129 -43.04 35.41 -14.79
CA LYS A 129 -41.93 35.60 -13.82
C LYS A 129 -42.45 35.94 -12.39
N PRO A 130 -41.79 35.46 -11.33
CA PRO A 130 -41.70 36.18 -10.05
C PRO A 130 -40.32 36.81 -9.78
N THR A 131 -40.35 37.85 -8.95
CA THR A 131 -39.31 38.80 -8.49
C THR A 131 -37.93 38.23 -8.08
N GLU A 132 -36.89 39.04 -8.26
CA GLU A 132 -35.51 38.78 -7.79
C GLU A 132 -35.33 38.94 -6.27
N THR A 133 -34.32 38.27 -5.70
CA THR A 133 -33.60 38.75 -4.51
C THR A 133 -32.12 38.37 -4.62
N ILE A 134 -31.33 39.36 -5.02
CA ILE A 134 -29.88 39.56 -4.91
C ILE A 134 -29.07 38.37 -4.35
N ARG A 135 -28.20 37.79 -5.20
CA ARG A 135 -26.93 37.16 -4.76
C ARG A 135 -25.76 38.12 -5.06
N PRO A 136 -24.76 38.24 -4.19
CA PRO A 136 -23.56 39.02 -4.50
C PRO A 136 -22.77 38.36 -5.64
N SER A 137 -22.21 39.18 -6.52
CA SER A 137 -21.48 38.74 -7.71
C SER A 137 -20.08 38.22 -7.39
N TYR A 138 -19.73 37.06 -7.94
CA TYR A 138 -18.30 36.72 -8.13
C TYR A 138 -17.72 37.68 -9.17
N ALA A 139 -16.70 38.44 -8.77
CA ALA A 139 -16.03 39.36 -9.68
C ALA A 139 -15.22 38.57 -10.72
N THR A 140 -15.46 38.85 -12.00
CA THR A 140 -14.60 38.37 -13.09
C THR A 140 -13.24 39.06 -12.98
N MET A 141 -12.22 38.35 -12.48
CA MET A 141 -10.85 38.78 -12.75
C MET A 141 -10.59 38.60 -14.24
N GLY A 142 -10.47 39.73 -14.95
CA GLY A 142 -10.14 39.73 -16.37
C GLY A 142 -8.68 39.33 -16.61
N ASN A 143 -8.37 38.97 -17.85
CA ASN A 143 -7.00 38.71 -18.28
C ASN A 143 -6.13 39.96 -18.05
N LEU A 144 -5.14 39.86 -17.15
CA LEU A 144 -4.00 40.78 -17.13
C LEU A 144 -2.86 40.17 -17.97
N PRO A 145 -2.03 40.99 -18.63
CA PRO A 145 -1.06 40.51 -19.61
C PRO A 145 0.10 39.77 -18.96
N ILE A 146 0.67 38.82 -19.70
CA ILE A 146 1.93 38.17 -19.34
C ILE A 146 3.05 39.14 -19.72
N GLU A 147 3.63 39.82 -18.74
CA GLU A 147 4.86 40.60 -18.93
C GLU A 147 6.05 39.65 -19.04
N THR A 148 6.42 39.31 -20.28
CA THR A 148 7.62 38.52 -20.57
C THR A 148 8.85 39.43 -20.62
N ASP A 149 9.49 39.68 -19.48
CA ASP A 149 10.83 40.29 -19.49
C ASP A 149 11.81 39.58 -18.56
N ASN A 150 12.78 38.90 -19.19
CA ASN A 150 14.07 38.50 -18.63
C ASN A 150 14.96 38.04 -19.80
N HIS A 151 15.37 39.01 -20.62
CA HIS A 151 16.04 38.76 -21.89
C HIS A 151 17.53 38.38 -21.70
N TYR A 152 17.83 37.11 -21.40
CA TYR A 152 19.23 36.64 -21.34
C TYR A 152 19.89 36.69 -22.72
N LYS A 153 20.64 37.76 -22.97
CA LYS A 153 21.37 38.02 -24.21
C LYS A 153 22.87 37.68 -24.01
N PRO A 154 23.42 36.65 -24.68
CA PRO A 154 24.86 36.45 -24.68
C PRO A 154 25.58 37.63 -25.35
N THR A 155 26.73 38.00 -24.79
CA THR A 155 27.63 39.02 -25.36
C THR A 155 28.81 38.30 -26.04
N PRO A 156 29.18 38.67 -27.28
CA PRO A 156 30.23 37.95 -28.02
C PRO A 156 31.62 38.35 -27.54
N THR A 157 32.41 37.39 -27.09
CA THR A 157 33.86 37.57 -26.87
C THR A 157 34.60 37.35 -28.18
N THR A 158 35.35 38.35 -28.63
CA THR A 158 36.17 38.29 -29.85
C THR A 158 37.49 37.56 -29.63
N THR A 159 37.76 36.52 -30.41
CA THR A 159 39.10 35.94 -30.61
C THR A 159 39.36 35.78 -32.11
N ASN A 160 40.57 36.12 -32.56
CA ASN A 160 40.88 36.31 -33.97
C ASN A 160 40.94 35.01 -34.79
N VAL A 161 40.55 35.13 -36.06
CA VAL A 161 40.78 34.11 -37.10
C VAL A 161 42.19 34.28 -37.68
N ILE A 162 42.90 33.17 -37.87
CA ILE A 162 44.02 33.05 -38.81
C ILE A 162 43.68 31.91 -39.79
N THR A 163 43.94 32.12 -41.08
CA THR A 163 43.33 31.36 -42.17
C THR A 163 44.29 30.37 -42.83
N SER A 164 43.88 29.11 -43.00
CA SER A 164 44.47 28.19 -44.00
C SER A 164 43.53 27.03 -44.37
N THR A 165 42.99 27.05 -45.60
CA THR A 165 42.37 25.92 -46.34
C THR A 165 43.42 25.22 -47.21
N PRO A 166 43.16 24.07 -47.89
CA PRO A 166 41.91 23.32 -48.13
C PRO A 166 41.93 21.93 -47.40
N THR A 167 41.33 20.78 -47.76
CA THR A 167 40.71 20.27 -49.02
C THR A 167 39.69 19.13 -48.77
N SER A 168 38.87 18.85 -49.80
CA SER A 168 37.93 17.72 -49.97
C SER A 168 38.57 16.33 -49.72
N THR A 169 37.87 15.32 -49.17
CA THR A 169 36.93 14.49 -49.96
C THR A 169 36.06 13.48 -49.16
N LYS A 170 34.97 13.06 -49.80
CA LYS A 170 34.15 11.83 -49.62
C LYS A 170 33.21 11.69 -48.41
N LYS A 171 31.92 11.72 -48.75
CA LYS A 171 30.74 11.25 -48.01
C LYS A 171 30.68 9.71 -47.94
N SER A 172 30.30 9.15 -46.80
CA SER A 172 29.70 7.81 -46.69
C SER A 172 28.75 7.72 -45.50
N THR A 173 27.77 6.82 -45.55
CA THR A 173 26.67 6.69 -44.57
C THR A 173 26.79 5.39 -43.78
N ALA A 174 26.78 5.47 -42.45
CA ALA A 174 26.59 4.31 -41.58
C ALA A 174 25.82 4.67 -40.30
N LYS A 175 24.88 3.80 -39.92
CA LYS A 175 24.13 3.83 -38.66
C LYS A 175 25.01 3.23 -37.54
N PRO A 176 25.08 3.83 -36.33
CA PRO A 176 25.77 3.20 -35.21
C PRO A 176 25.05 1.92 -34.78
N THR A 177 25.75 0.79 -34.81
CA THR A 177 25.30 -0.48 -34.21
C THR A 177 25.67 -0.48 -32.73
N VAL A 178 24.73 -0.81 -31.85
CA VAL A 178 25.00 -1.01 -30.42
C VAL A 178 25.86 -2.26 -30.26
N SER A 179 27.08 -2.11 -29.76
CA SER A 179 27.98 -3.23 -29.44
C SER A 179 27.88 -3.55 -27.95
N THR A 180 27.32 -4.72 -27.62
CA THR A 180 27.23 -5.20 -26.24
C THR A 180 28.57 -5.78 -25.79
N THR A 181 29.37 -4.98 -25.07
CA THR A 181 30.53 -5.50 -24.32
C THR A 181 30.07 -5.96 -22.94
N ALA A 182 30.10 -7.27 -22.71
CA ALA A 182 29.74 -7.85 -21.41
C ALA A 182 30.89 -7.68 -20.40
N THR A 183 30.82 -6.62 -19.58
CA THR A 183 31.75 -6.45 -18.45
C THR A 183 31.53 -7.55 -17.42
N LYS A 184 32.58 -8.34 -17.17
CA LYS A 184 32.59 -9.48 -16.26
C LYS A 184 32.32 -9.03 -14.82
N VAL A 185 31.15 -9.40 -14.28
CA VAL A 185 30.81 -9.20 -12.86
C VAL A 185 31.84 -9.91 -11.98
N PRO A 186 32.41 -9.25 -10.96
CA PRO A 186 33.17 -9.93 -9.91
C PRO A 186 32.20 -10.70 -9.03
N THR A 187 32.18 -12.03 -9.14
CA THR A 187 31.39 -12.88 -8.24
C THR A 187 31.97 -12.83 -6.82
N SER A 188 31.45 -11.93 -6.00
CA SER A 188 31.73 -11.92 -4.56
C SER A 188 31.04 -13.11 -3.90
N THR A 189 31.78 -14.20 -3.73
CA THR A 189 31.39 -15.32 -2.85
C THR A 189 30.96 -14.79 -1.49
N PRO A 190 29.83 -15.24 -0.91
CA PRO A 190 29.42 -14.79 0.42
C PRO A 190 30.45 -15.25 1.46
N SER A 191 31.15 -14.29 2.08
CA SER A 191 32.07 -14.58 3.19
C SER A 191 31.32 -15.11 4.40
N ALA A 192 31.43 -16.42 4.64
CA ALA A 192 30.89 -17.08 5.82
C ALA A 192 31.75 -16.73 7.05
N THR A 193 31.53 -15.55 7.64
CA THR A 193 32.16 -15.13 8.91
C THR A 193 31.40 -14.03 9.66
N ASP A 194 30.05 -14.05 9.63
CA ASP A 194 29.21 -13.18 10.47
C ASP A 194 28.97 -13.82 11.86
N SER A 195 30.02 -13.81 12.68
CA SER A 195 29.96 -14.14 14.12
C SER A 195 30.32 -12.89 14.94
N GLY A 196 29.70 -11.76 14.58
CA GLY A 196 30.11 -10.41 14.99
C GLY A 196 29.06 -9.64 15.80
N ASN A 197 28.56 -10.21 16.90
CA ASN A 197 27.65 -9.58 17.87
C ASN A 197 26.28 -9.13 17.29
N ILE A 198 25.27 -10.00 17.37
CA ILE A 198 23.88 -9.65 17.00
C ILE A 198 23.38 -8.50 17.89
N PRO A 199 22.89 -7.36 17.33
CA PRO A 199 22.35 -6.27 18.14
C PRO A 199 21.14 -6.72 18.97
N SER A 200 21.36 -6.92 20.27
CA SER A 200 20.32 -7.31 21.24
C SER A 200 19.58 -6.08 21.74
N ILE A 201 18.50 -5.70 21.04
CA ILE A 201 17.58 -4.68 21.53
C ILE A 201 16.94 -5.17 22.83
N SER A 202 17.19 -4.44 23.92
CA SER A 202 16.84 -4.82 25.28
C SER A 202 15.34 -5.01 25.46
N THR A 203 14.96 -6.01 26.27
CA THR A 203 13.58 -6.15 26.76
C THR A 203 13.10 -4.96 27.60
N SER A 204 14.01 -4.09 28.07
CA SER A 204 13.69 -2.84 28.76
C SER A 204 13.25 -1.68 27.85
N THR A 205 13.37 -1.79 26.52
CA THR A 205 12.98 -0.73 25.56
C THR A 205 11.48 -0.43 25.61
N ASN A 206 11.08 0.84 25.53
CA ASN A 206 9.71 1.33 25.70
C ASN A 206 9.20 2.09 24.46
N VAL A 207 7.89 2.38 24.43
CA VAL A 207 7.29 3.23 23.41
C VAL A 207 7.76 4.67 23.60
N GLY A 208 8.20 5.31 22.51
CA GLY A 208 8.86 6.62 22.52
C GLY A 208 10.39 6.57 22.57
N ASP A 209 11.00 5.43 22.91
CA ASP A 209 12.46 5.28 22.86
C ASP A 209 12.97 5.39 21.41
N ILE A 210 14.22 5.84 21.27
CA ILE A 210 14.97 5.79 20.01
C ILE A 210 16.03 4.69 20.13
N ILE A 211 16.05 3.77 19.16
CA ILE A 211 17.03 2.68 19.07
C ILE A 211 17.83 2.74 17.77
N LYS A 212 18.98 2.07 17.73
CA LYS A 212 19.78 1.82 16.53
C LYS A 212 19.66 0.37 16.09
N PHE A 213 19.40 0.13 14.81
CA PHE A 213 19.30 -1.23 14.24
C PHE A 213 19.41 -1.17 12.70
N GLY A 214 20.29 -1.97 12.09
CA GLY A 214 20.66 -1.84 10.69
C GLY A 214 21.46 -0.56 10.38
N GLN A 215 22.06 -0.54 9.18
CA GLN A 215 22.88 0.56 8.68
C GLN A 215 22.52 0.90 7.23
N TYR A 216 22.31 2.19 6.94
CA TYR A 216 21.97 2.67 5.60
C TYR A 216 22.75 3.96 5.27
N GLU A 217 22.90 4.25 3.99
CA GLU A 217 23.49 5.50 3.51
C GLU A 217 22.56 6.67 3.89
N GLN A 218 23.06 7.63 4.68
CA GLN A 218 22.27 8.74 5.20
C GLN A 218 22.97 10.10 5.02
N ASP A 219 24.31 10.18 5.08
CA ASP A 219 25.04 11.44 4.89
C ASP A 219 25.39 11.79 3.42
N ASN A 220 25.23 10.83 2.49
CA ASN A 220 25.57 10.93 1.07
C ASN A 220 27.09 10.95 0.79
N ASN A 221 27.89 10.29 1.62
CA ASN A 221 29.32 10.07 1.44
C ASN A 221 29.66 8.57 1.46
N THR A 222 29.31 7.86 0.39
CA THR A 222 29.57 6.42 0.15
C THR A 222 31.03 5.92 0.31
N SER A 223 31.97 6.79 0.71
CA SER A 223 33.36 6.47 1.04
C SER A 223 33.63 6.21 2.53
N ASN A 224 32.73 6.63 3.46
CA ASN A 224 32.93 6.43 4.90
C ASN A 224 32.26 5.15 5.45
N GLY A 225 31.22 4.64 4.81
CA GLY A 225 30.53 3.41 5.20
C GLY A 225 29.02 3.47 4.96
N LYS A 226 28.25 3.19 6.02
CA LYS A 226 26.82 3.40 6.15
C LYS A 226 26.53 3.76 7.61
N GLU A 227 25.53 4.59 7.86
CA GLU A 227 25.24 5.10 9.19
C GLU A 227 24.18 4.22 9.86
N ASP A 228 24.30 4.02 11.17
CA ASP A 228 23.26 3.36 11.97
C ASP A 228 21.90 4.05 11.76
N ILE A 229 20.88 3.25 11.46
CA ILE A 229 19.52 3.78 11.29
C ILE A 229 18.91 4.01 12.68
N GLU A 230 18.51 5.24 12.97
CA GLU A 230 17.72 5.57 14.16
C GLU A 230 16.23 5.25 13.94
N TRP A 231 15.63 4.51 14.87
CA TRP A 231 14.21 4.13 14.84
C TRP A 231 13.48 4.58 16.10
N ILE A 232 12.28 5.14 15.94
CA ILE A 232 11.34 5.48 17.02
C ILE A 232 10.45 4.27 17.29
N VAL A 233 10.33 3.88 18.56
CA VAL A 233 9.47 2.77 18.99
C VAL A 233 8.01 3.24 19.12
N LEU A 234 7.11 2.69 18.30
CA LEU A 234 5.70 3.05 18.23
C LEU A 234 4.78 2.15 19.07
N ALA A 235 5.12 0.87 19.20
CA ALA A 235 4.36 -0.10 20.00
C ALA A 235 5.28 -1.19 20.56
N LYS A 236 4.83 -1.86 21.62
CA LYS A 236 5.52 -3.02 22.23
C LYS A 236 4.49 -4.08 22.56
N GLU A 237 4.53 -5.21 21.85
CA GLU A 237 3.52 -6.27 21.89
C GLU A 237 4.18 -7.64 21.72
N ASN A 238 3.88 -8.59 22.61
CA ASN A 238 4.27 -10.01 22.50
C ASN A 238 5.78 -10.25 22.23
N ASN A 239 6.64 -9.67 23.09
CA ASN A 239 8.10 -9.65 22.97
C ASN A 239 8.66 -9.09 21.65
N ARG A 240 7.90 -8.21 20.99
CA ARG A 240 8.32 -7.46 19.81
C ARG A 240 8.03 -5.98 20.00
N ILE A 241 8.73 -5.15 19.24
CA ILE A 241 8.46 -3.72 19.08
C ILE A 241 8.09 -3.43 17.63
N LEU A 242 7.10 -2.55 17.44
CA LEU A 242 6.87 -1.87 16.16
C LEU A 242 7.71 -0.61 16.17
N VAL A 243 8.49 -0.41 15.11
CA VAL A 243 9.35 0.77 14.97
C VAL A 243 9.13 1.46 13.64
N ILE A 244 9.42 2.76 13.59
CA ILE A 244 9.49 3.56 12.37
C ILE A 244 10.81 4.32 12.32
N SER A 245 11.38 4.45 11.14
CA SER A 245 12.56 5.28 10.89
C SER A 245 12.36 6.72 11.38
N LYS A 246 13.34 7.26 12.11
CA LYS A 246 13.31 8.59 12.70
C LYS A 246 13.26 9.68 11.62
N TYR A 247 14.12 9.54 10.62
CA TYR A 247 14.19 10.35 9.41
C TYR A 247 13.64 9.58 8.20
N ALA A 248 13.33 10.28 7.11
CA ALA A 248 13.04 9.64 5.83
C ALA A 248 14.35 9.31 5.10
N LEU A 249 14.49 8.07 4.64
CA LEU A 249 15.78 7.47 4.28
C LEU A 249 16.07 7.44 2.76
N ASP A 250 15.05 7.55 1.91
CA ASP A 250 15.17 7.44 0.45
C ASP A 250 14.04 8.24 -0.26
N SER A 251 14.12 8.37 -1.60
CA SER A 251 13.11 8.99 -2.46
C SER A 251 12.61 7.98 -3.48
N GLN A 252 11.44 7.40 -3.25
CA GLN A 252 10.87 6.39 -4.14
C GLN A 252 9.39 6.73 -4.45
N PRO A 253 8.94 6.62 -5.71
CA PRO A 253 7.51 6.65 -6.01
C PRO A 253 6.85 5.40 -5.41
N TYR A 254 5.57 5.50 -5.01
CA TYR A 254 4.81 4.35 -4.52
C TYR A 254 4.79 3.21 -5.55
N ASN A 255 4.62 3.57 -6.83
CA ASN A 255 4.83 2.69 -7.97
C ASN A 255 5.58 3.40 -9.11
N THR A 256 6.54 2.73 -9.77
CA THR A 256 7.36 3.35 -10.83
C THR A 256 6.57 3.78 -12.08
N SER A 257 5.38 3.21 -12.31
CA SER A 257 4.47 3.57 -13.41
C SER A 257 3.09 4.02 -12.91
N ALA A 258 2.43 4.88 -13.69
CA ALA A 258 1.05 5.28 -13.44
C ALA A 258 0.10 4.13 -13.77
N GLY A 259 -0.86 3.84 -12.90
CA GLY A 259 -1.85 2.78 -13.07
C GLY A 259 -2.65 2.57 -11.78
N TYR A 260 -3.39 1.47 -11.69
CA TYR A 260 -4.07 1.08 -10.45
C TYR A 260 -3.15 0.10 -9.70
N PHE A 261 -2.59 0.53 -8.57
CA PHE A 261 -1.63 -0.23 -7.77
C PHE A 261 -1.95 -0.10 -6.27
N SER A 262 -2.38 -1.20 -5.66
CA SER A 262 -2.51 -1.36 -4.21
C SER A 262 -1.16 -1.71 -3.58
N TRP A 263 -1.08 -1.74 -2.23
CA TRP A 263 0.17 -2.06 -1.51
C TRP A 263 0.79 -3.40 -1.95
N ASP A 264 -0.03 -4.43 -2.15
CA ASP A 264 0.42 -5.77 -2.54
C ASP A 264 1.19 -5.82 -3.86
N SER A 265 0.88 -4.91 -4.79
CA SER A 265 1.34 -4.92 -6.18
C SER A 265 2.27 -3.76 -6.54
N CYS A 266 2.52 -2.82 -5.63
CA CYS A 266 3.35 -1.64 -5.90
C CYS A 266 4.86 -1.93 -5.81
N THR A 267 5.67 -1.24 -6.63
CA THR A 267 7.13 -1.44 -6.62
C THR A 267 7.80 -1.02 -5.31
N LEU A 268 7.22 -0.07 -4.56
CA LEU A 268 7.81 0.37 -3.28
C LEU A 268 7.79 -0.75 -2.23
N ARG A 269 6.71 -1.55 -2.16
CA ARG A 269 6.65 -2.74 -1.30
C ARG A 269 7.74 -3.75 -1.66
N ALA A 270 7.95 -3.99 -2.96
CA ALA A 270 8.99 -4.90 -3.43
C ALA A 270 10.39 -4.40 -3.08
N TRP A 271 10.69 -3.13 -3.33
CA TRP A 271 11.96 -2.49 -2.96
C TRP A 271 12.22 -2.56 -1.45
N LEU A 272 11.20 -2.32 -0.61
CA LEU A 272 11.32 -2.39 0.85
C LEU A 272 11.66 -3.80 1.36
N ASN A 273 11.12 -4.85 0.75
CA ASN A 273 11.27 -6.24 1.21
C ASN A 273 12.41 -7.02 0.53
N ASP A 274 12.99 -6.47 -0.54
CA ASP A 274 14.24 -6.97 -1.13
C ASP A 274 15.37 -5.95 -0.99
N THR A 275 15.42 -4.94 -1.87
CA THR A 275 16.60 -4.08 -2.05
C THR A 275 16.97 -3.31 -0.78
N PHE A 276 16.00 -2.67 -0.12
CA PHE A 276 16.23 -2.01 1.17
C PHE A 276 16.58 -3.02 2.26
N LEU A 277 15.78 -4.08 2.44
CA LEU A 277 16.02 -5.12 3.45
C LEU A 277 17.42 -5.73 3.34
N ASN A 278 17.89 -5.98 2.12
CA ASN A 278 19.21 -6.57 1.86
C ASN A 278 20.36 -5.57 1.96
N ASN A 279 20.13 -4.29 1.68
CA ASN A 279 21.13 -3.24 1.85
C ASN A 279 21.24 -2.73 3.29
N ALA A 280 20.15 -2.75 4.07
CA ALA A 280 20.06 -2.13 5.38
C ALA A 280 20.40 -3.07 6.57
N PHE A 281 20.29 -4.39 6.39
CA PHE A 281 20.38 -5.35 7.50
C PHE A 281 21.24 -6.58 7.20
N THR A 282 22.06 -6.97 8.18
CA THR A 282 22.83 -8.22 8.16
C THR A 282 21.91 -9.46 8.17
N SER A 283 22.48 -10.64 7.90
CA SER A 283 21.73 -11.90 8.01
C SER A 283 21.24 -12.15 9.46
N ALA A 284 22.03 -11.76 10.46
CA ALA A 284 21.64 -11.84 11.87
C ALA A 284 20.46 -10.90 12.20
N GLU A 285 20.50 -9.65 11.73
CA GLU A 285 19.43 -8.67 11.92
C GLU A 285 18.14 -9.08 11.18
N LYS A 286 18.25 -9.59 9.95
CA LYS A 286 17.10 -10.09 9.17
C LYS A 286 16.39 -11.27 9.84
N ASN A 287 17.04 -11.99 10.76
CA ASN A 287 16.41 -13.02 11.59
C ASN A 287 15.63 -12.43 12.79
N LYS A 288 15.97 -11.22 13.25
CA LYS A 288 15.23 -10.49 14.30
C LYS A 288 14.01 -9.73 13.76
N ILE A 289 13.90 -9.50 12.44
CA ILE A 289 12.72 -8.90 11.79
C ILE A 289 11.74 -10.02 11.36
N PRO A 290 10.68 -10.36 12.13
CA PRO A 290 9.65 -11.29 11.66
C PRO A 290 8.87 -10.72 10.48
N ALA A 291 8.51 -11.58 9.51
CA ALA A 291 7.48 -11.22 8.54
C ALA A 291 6.11 -11.18 9.23
N VAL A 292 5.32 -10.15 8.94
CA VAL A 292 3.95 -10.00 9.47
C VAL A 292 2.94 -10.03 8.35
N THR A 293 1.80 -10.69 8.60
CA THR A 293 0.61 -10.53 7.77
C THR A 293 0.15 -9.07 7.86
N ILE A 294 0.10 -8.39 6.71
CA ILE A 294 -0.58 -7.10 6.60
C ILE A 294 -1.95 -7.35 5.96
N ILE A 295 -2.97 -6.79 6.60
CA ILE A 295 -4.35 -6.78 6.10
C ILE A 295 -4.56 -5.38 5.47
N PRO A 296 -5.05 -5.29 4.22
CA PRO A 296 -5.37 -4.01 3.61
C PRO A 296 -6.56 -3.36 4.32
N GLU A 297 -6.57 -2.02 4.36
CA GLU A 297 -7.71 -1.22 4.83
C GLU A 297 -8.65 -0.84 3.66
N ASP A 298 -8.38 -1.40 2.48
CA ASP A 298 -8.97 -1.10 1.18
C ASP A 298 -9.15 -2.40 0.35
N ASN A 299 -9.43 -2.27 -0.95
CA ASN A 299 -9.65 -3.39 -1.89
C ASN A 299 -8.35 -4.09 -2.38
N GLY A 300 -7.20 -3.86 -1.76
CA GLY A 300 -5.97 -4.60 -2.03
C GLY A 300 -6.00 -6.05 -1.54
N PHE A 301 -4.87 -6.74 -1.66
CA PHE A 301 -4.69 -8.10 -1.18
C PHE A 301 -3.85 -8.17 0.10
N LYS A 302 -4.07 -9.22 0.90
CA LYS A 302 -3.23 -9.54 2.07
C LYS A 302 -1.79 -9.84 1.61
N THR A 303 -0.81 -9.25 2.31
CA THR A 303 0.61 -9.52 2.11
C THR A 303 1.25 -10.19 3.34
N ASN A 304 2.50 -10.63 3.22
CA ASN A 304 3.36 -10.96 4.35
C ASN A 304 4.69 -10.23 4.15
N ASP A 305 4.96 -9.22 4.96
CA ASP A 305 6.05 -8.27 4.76
C ASP A 305 6.95 -8.21 6.00
N LYS A 306 8.26 -8.05 5.82
CA LYS A 306 9.24 -7.78 6.89
C LYS A 306 9.34 -6.28 7.17
N VAL A 307 9.37 -5.48 6.11
CA VAL A 307 9.45 -4.02 6.16
C VAL A 307 8.30 -3.44 5.33
N PHE A 308 7.66 -2.40 5.85
CA PHE A 308 6.45 -1.81 5.29
C PHE A 308 6.40 -0.30 5.56
N LEU A 309 5.30 0.33 5.14
CA LEU A 309 4.92 1.68 5.55
C LEU A 309 3.69 1.58 6.46
N LEU A 310 3.52 2.52 7.39
CA LEU A 310 2.29 2.59 8.19
C LEU A 310 1.06 2.83 7.29
N SER A 311 -0.11 2.35 7.70
CA SER A 311 -1.37 2.82 7.13
C SER A 311 -1.79 4.18 7.70
N THR A 312 -2.82 4.79 7.11
CA THR A 312 -3.59 5.89 7.71
C THR A 312 -4.03 5.56 9.14
N SER A 313 -4.58 4.36 9.38
CA SER A 313 -5.04 3.95 10.71
C SER A 313 -3.88 3.82 11.71
N GLU A 314 -2.74 3.30 11.29
CA GLU A 314 -1.54 3.19 12.13
C GLU A 314 -0.90 4.57 12.40
N ALA A 315 -0.81 5.45 11.40
CA ALA A 315 -0.28 6.80 11.55
C ALA A 315 -1.19 7.71 12.41
N ASN A 316 -2.50 7.44 12.46
CA ASN A 316 -3.43 8.06 13.42
C ASN A 316 -3.37 7.40 14.81
N LYS A 317 -3.08 6.09 14.92
CA LYS A 317 -2.95 5.38 16.21
C LYS A 317 -1.67 5.77 16.97
N TYR A 318 -0.54 5.86 16.28
CA TYR A 318 0.79 5.94 16.93
C TYR A 318 1.37 7.36 17.05
N PHE A 319 0.83 8.35 16.33
CA PHE A 319 1.26 9.74 16.45
C PHE A 319 0.14 10.60 17.05
N SER A 320 0.44 11.29 18.15
CA SER A 320 -0.52 12.08 18.94
C SER A 320 -1.01 13.37 18.27
N SER A 321 -0.36 13.80 17.18
CA SER A 321 -0.67 15.02 16.45
C SER A 321 0.02 15.01 15.08
N ASP A 322 -0.40 15.92 14.20
CA ASP A 322 0.24 16.19 12.91
C ASP A 322 1.70 16.60 13.10
N ASN A 323 1.99 17.52 14.04
CA ASN A 323 3.36 17.91 14.35
C ASN A 323 4.26 16.71 14.76
N ALA A 324 3.69 15.67 15.37
CA ALA A 324 4.42 14.42 15.66
C ALA A 324 4.63 13.52 14.42
N ARG A 325 3.74 13.60 13.41
CA ARG A 325 3.86 12.90 12.12
C ARG A 325 4.87 13.53 11.16
N MET A 326 5.23 14.81 11.35
CA MET A 326 6.25 15.48 10.54
C MET A 326 7.56 14.68 10.49
N CYS A 327 8.25 14.77 9.35
CA CYS A 327 9.48 14.03 9.10
C CYS A 327 10.46 14.88 8.29
N TYR A 328 11.75 14.56 8.41
CA TYR A 328 12.86 15.26 7.76
C TYR A 328 13.71 14.24 7.00
N ALA A 329 14.22 14.62 5.83
CA ALA A 329 15.05 13.75 4.99
C ALA A 329 16.53 13.75 5.44
N THR A 330 17.16 12.59 5.37
CA THR A 330 18.63 12.44 5.44
C THR A 330 19.29 13.09 4.23
N SER A 331 20.59 13.43 4.29
CA SER A 331 21.31 14.03 3.14
C SER A 331 21.26 13.13 1.90
N TYR A 332 21.32 11.81 2.08
CA TYR A 332 21.13 10.84 1.01
C TYR A 332 19.72 10.90 0.41
N ALA A 333 18.66 10.95 1.22
CA ALA A 333 17.28 11.11 0.73
C ALA A 333 17.10 12.44 -0.01
N LYS A 334 17.74 13.53 0.45
CA LYS A 334 17.78 14.82 -0.27
C LYS A 334 18.47 14.66 -1.65
N ALA A 335 19.56 13.89 -1.74
CA ALA A 335 20.27 13.60 -2.98
C ALA A 335 19.51 12.64 -3.94
N GLN A 336 18.70 11.72 -3.41
CA GLN A 336 17.71 10.95 -4.20
C GLN A 336 16.52 11.81 -4.68
N GLY A 337 16.49 13.10 -4.31
CA GLY A 337 15.51 14.06 -4.80
C GLY A 337 14.17 14.02 -4.08
N VAL A 338 14.16 13.75 -2.76
CA VAL A 338 12.98 14.06 -1.93
C VAL A 338 12.65 15.55 -2.05
N PHE A 339 11.36 15.88 -2.18
CA PHE A 339 10.88 17.24 -2.19
C PHE A 339 10.79 17.78 -0.75
N ILE A 340 11.60 18.81 -0.48
CA ILE A 340 11.72 19.49 0.82
C ILE A 340 10.92 20.78 0.77
N ARG A 341 10.14 21.09 1.80
CA ARG A 341 9.45 22.38 1.91
C ARG A 341 10.39 23.44 2.48
N SER A 342 10.49 24.57 1.80
CA SER A 342 11.42 25.67 2.09
C SER A 342 11.09 26.51 3.33
N ASP A 343 9.91 26.33 3.93
CA ASP A 343 9.46 27.05 5.13
C ASP A 343 9.69 26.28 6.44
N ASN A 344 9.80 24.95 6.40
CA ASN A 344 9.98 24.13 7.60
C ASN A 344 10.94 22.93 7.46
N GLU A 345 11.66 22.78 6.34
CA GLU A 345 12.57 21.67 5.99
C GLU A 345 11.99 20.24 6.02
N SER A 346 10.69 20.09 6.26
CA SER A 346 10.05 18.78 6.33
C SER A 346 9.65 18.25 4.95
N VAL A 347 9.30 16.97 4.92
CA VAL A 347 9.07 16.22 3.67
C VAL A 347 7.74 15.47 3.67
N TYR A 348 7.20 15.28 2.47
CA TYR A 348 6.06 14.40 2.22
C TYR A 348 6.53 12.95 2.35
N TRP A 349 5.79 12.07 3.03
CA TRP A 349 6.14 10.65 3.13
C TRP A 349 4.95 9.70 2.96
N TRP A 350 5.20 8.55 2.32
CA TRP A 350 4.17 7.60 1.92
C TRP A 350 3.57 6.80 3.10
N LEU A 351 2.28 6.48 2.97
CA LEU A 351 1.57 5.47 3.75
C LEU A 351 1.16 4.30 2.84
N ARG A 352 0.87 3.12 3.39
CA ARG A 352 0.46 1.92 2.62
C ARG A 352 -1.02 1.85 2.25
N THR A 353 -1.86 2.77 2.74
CA THR A 353 -3.30 2.76 2.43
C THR A 353 -3.52 3.41 1.06
N SER A 354 -4.34 2.80 0.21
CA SER A 354 -4.76 3.41 -1.06
C SER A 354 -5.50 4.72 -0.80
N GLY A 355 -5.31 5.70 -1.67
CA GLY A 355 -6.11 6.93 -1.65
C GLY A 355 -7.54 6.69 -2.18
N TYR A 356 -8.21 7.77 -2.56
CA TYR A 356 -9.60 7.77 -3.05
C TYR A 356 -9.88 6.76 -4.19
N ILE A 357 -8.86 6.47 -4.99
CA ILE A 357 -8.81 5.35 -5.95
C ILE A 357 -7.38 4.78 -5.97
N GLN A 358 -7.19 3.53 -6.41
CA GLN A 358 -5.87 2.87 -6.50
C GLN A 358 -4.86 3.51 -7.49
N LYS A 359 -5.19 4.65 -8.11
CA LYS A 359 -4.21 5.54 -8.79
C LYS A 359 -3.48 6.47 -7.81
N TYR A 360 -3.97 6.54 -6.57
CA TYR A 360 -3.47 7.36 -5.50
C TYR A 360 -3.06 6.48 -4.31
N ALA A 361 -2.01 6.88 -3.60
CA ALA A 361 -1.65 6.34 -2.28
C ALA A 361 -1.72 7.47 -1.25
N THR A 362 -2.18 7.14 -0.04
CA THR A 362 -2.19 8.10 1.07
C THR A 362 -0.78 8.50 1.47
N CYS A 363 -0.63 9.72 1.95
CA CYS A 363 0.67 10.24 2.41
C CYS A 363 0.48 11.21 3.58
N VAL A 364 1.56 11.42 4.31
CA VAL A 364 1.68 12.50 5.28
C VAL A 364 2.33 13.70 4.58
N TYR A 365 1.65 14.84 4.64
CA TYR A 365 2.14 16.12 4.16
C TYR A 365 3.16 16.73 5.14
N TYR A 366 3.90 17.73 4.66
CA TYR A 366 4.91 18.51 5.40
C TYR A 366 4.45 19.18 6.71
N ASN A 367 3.15 19.46 6.86
CA ASN A 367 2.57 19.96 8.12
C ASN A 367 2.13 18.81 9.05
N GLY A 368 2.39 17.55 8.67
CA GLY A 368 1.99 16.35 9.40
C GLY A 368 0.58 15.84 9.12
N PHE A 369 -0.18 16.55 8.30
CA PHE A 369 -1.55 16.18 7.92
C PHE A 369 -1.56 14.91 7.07
N ILE A 370 -2.51 14.00 7.31
CA ILE A 370 -2.69 12.80 6.46
C ILE A 370 -3.63 13.15 5.32
N PHE A 371 -3.11 13.13 4.09
CA PHE A 371 -3.91 13.37 2.89
C PHE A 371 -4.58 12.07 2.41
N GLU A 372 -5.76 11.78 2.97
CA GLU A 372 -6.50 10.53 2.70
C GLU A 372 -7.04 10.39 1.27
N PHE A 373 -7.19 11.50 0.53
CA PHE A 373 -7.48 11.44 -0.91
C PHE A 373 -6.31 10.82 -1.69
N GLY A 374 -5.08 11.03 -1.20
CA GLY A 374 -3.85 10.45 -1.72
C GLY A 374 -3.24 11.19 -2.91
N GLU A 375 -1.94 10.96 -3.10
CA GLU A 375 -1.14 11.49 -4.21
C GLU A 375 -0.90 10.42 -5.27
N SER A 376 -0.65 10.82 -6.52
CA SER A 376 -0.45 9.89 -7.65
C SER A 376 0.64 8.88 -7.33
N VAL A 377 0.36 7.58 -7.48
CA VAL A 377 1.31 6.50 -7.11
C VAL A 377 2.67 6.64 -7.82
N SER A 378 2.70 7.27 -8.99
CA SER A 378 3.91 7.53 -9.78
C SER A 378 4.51 8.94 -9.61
N ILE A 379 4.04 9.74 -8.63
CA ILE A 379 4.68 11.00 -8.29
C ILE A 379 6.05 10.74 -7.66
N ARG A 380 7.00 11.65 -7.91
CA ARG A 380 8.38 11.58 -7.40
C ARG A 380 8.58 12.59 -6.28
N GLY A 381 9.68 12.45 -5.54
CA GLY A 381 10.03 13.34 -4.43
C GLY A 381 9.21 13.13 -3.16
N HIS A 382 8.38 12.10 -3.10
CA HIS A 382 7.84 11.61 -1.83
C HIS A 382 8.89 10.71 -1.17
N ALA A 383 9.08 10.91 0.12
CA ALA A 383 10.10 10.26 0.91
C ALA A 383 9.65 8.90 1.45
N VAL A 384 10.60 7.97 1.56
CA VAL A 384 10.36 6.67 2.16
C VAL A 384 10.68 6.73 3.65
N ARG A 385 9.71 6.37 4.49
CA ARG A 385 9.85 6.26 5.94
C ARG A 385 9.53 4.82 6.39
N PRO A 386 10.46 3.86 6.24
CA PRO A 386 10.21 2.45 6.57
C PRO A 386 9.76 2.26 8.03
N ALA A 387 8.90 1.26 8.23
CA ALA A 387 8.48 0.71 9.51
C ALA A 387 8.58 -0.82 9.49
N MET A 388 8.78 -1.43 10.66
CA MET A 388 8.90 -2.89 10.79
C MET A 388 8.66 -3.35 12.24
N TRP A 389 8.38 -4.65 12.41
CA TRP A 389 8.43 -5.30 13.72
C TRP A 389 9.83 -5.88 13.97
N ILE A 390 10.34 -5.77 15.19
CA ILE A 390 11.58 -6.42 15.64
C ILE A 390 11.31 -7.25 16.88
N THR A 391 11.79 -8.50 16.90
CA THR A 391 11.75 -9.39 18.07
C THR A 391 12.86 -9.04 19.05
N LEU A 392 12.51 -8.81 20.31
CA LEU A 392 13.46 -8.46 21.37
C LEU A 392 14.38 -9.65 21.70
N GLY A 393 15.57 -9.35 22.24
CA GLY A 393 16.61 -10.34 22.57
C GLY A 393 16.53 -10.86 23.99
#